data_AF-A0AAV7A944-F1
#
_entry.id   AF-A0AAV7A944-F1
#
_cell.length_a   1.000
_cell.length_b   1.000
_cell.length_c   1.000
_cell.angle_alpha   90.00
_cell.angle_beta   90.00
_cell.angle_gamma   90.00
#
_symmetry.space_group_name_H-M   'P 1'
#
loop_
_entity.id
_entity.type
_entity.pdbx_description
1 polymer ?
#
loop_
_entity_poly.entity_id
_entity_poly.type
_entity_poly.pdbx_seq_one_letter_code
_entity_poly.pdbx_strand_id
1 'polypeptide(L)'
;MAADSVSLFVSIGLSEQKAKETLKNEALSAVLREAVLQAQAALGPSIDKVIGTLIYNVSTRLKDTKRLGFLVGYIIGKKISTDLQLNAALDYVKAHPLDPIDTAEFEKECGVGVTVTPEQIEEAVREARNRLKWADGKIIKNEVDMQVTGSALLGPKTEADLEKNPNKQEVVESEKKSDAAVTLESASLMEQLRGEALKFHKPGENYKTEGYIVTPKTMELLEKHLEITGGQVRTRFPPEPNGILHIGHAKAINFNFGYAKANGGICFLRYDDTNPEKEEEKYFTAIKDMVEWLGYKPYAVTHASDNFEQLYEWAVELIKRGHAYVCHQKVEEIKGHNPPPSPWRDRPAEESLLLFEGMKKGKFAEGEVTLRMKLVMEDGKMDPVAYRIKYTPHHRTGDKWCIYPTYDYTHCLCDSIEHITHSLCTKEFQARRSSYFWLCNALDVYCPVQWEYGRLNLHYTVVSKRKIIKLVETGAVRDWDDPRLFTLTALRRRGFPPEAINNFCARVGVTVAQTTMEPPPAGSLCPESKGFHTVPFSSTVYSSTTSEM
;
A
#
# COMPACT_ATOMS: atom_id res chain seq x y z
N MET A 1 -1.60 -36.12 -40.21
CA MET A 1 -1.35 -36.52 -38.80
C MET A 1 -1.31 -35.34 -37.83
N ALA A 2 -0.58 -34.23 -38.10
CA ALA A 2 -0.53 -33.09 -37.17
C ALA A 2 -1.85 -32.30 -37.03
N ALA A 3 -2.57 -32.06 -38.12
CA ALA A 3 -3.86 -31.34 -38.10
C ALA A 3 -4.94 -32.07 -37.29
N ASP A 4 -4.88 -33.40 -37.27
CA ASP A 4 -5.81 -34.28 -36.53
C ASP A 4 -5.50 -34.31 -35.02
N SER A 5 -4.24 -34.09 -34.62
CA SER A 5 -3.89 -33.94 -33.20
C SER A 5 -4.30 -32.57 -32.64
N VAL A 6 -4.22 -31.51 -33.44
CA VAL A 6 -4.65 -30.16 -33.02
C VAL A 6 -6.15 -30.15 -32.74
N SER A 7 -6.96 -30.72 -33.66
CA SER A 7 -8.41 -30.84 -33.47
C SER A 7 -8.75 -31.67 -32.23
N LEU A 8 -8.00 -32.75 -31.96
CA LEU A 8 -8.17 -33.58 -30.77
C LEU A 8 -7.90 -32.80 -29.48
N PHE A 9 -6.86 -31.98 -29.42
CA PHE A 9 -6.54 -31.15 -28.26
C PHE A 9 -7.49 -29.97 -28.09
N VAL A 10 -7.99 -29.39 -29.17
CA VAL A 10 -9.06 -28.38 -29.13
C VAL A 10 -10.37 -29.01 -28.63
N SER A 11 -10.65 -30.28 -28.94
CA SER A 11 -11.87 -30.98 -28.49
C SER A 11 -11.99 -31.13 -26.97
N ILE A 12 -10.87 -31.01 -26.24
CA ILE A 12 -10.83 -31.00 -24.77
C ILE A 12 -10.74 -29.59 -24.17
N GLY A 13 -10.93 -28.55 -24.98
CA GLY A 13 -11.01 -27.15 -24.51
C GLY A 13 -9.69 -26.38 -24.50
N LEU A 14 -8.60 -26.90 -25.08
CA LEU A 14 -7.36 -26.14 -25.23
C LEU A 14 -7.49 -25.10 -26.36
N SER A 15 -6.87 -23.92 -26.17
CA SER A 15 -6.77 -22.93 -27.25
C SER A 15 -5.90 -23.46 -28.39
N GLU A 16 -6.14 -22.98 -29.61
CA GLU A 16 -5.39 -23.42 -30.79
C GLU A 16 -3.89 -23.16 -30.65
N GLN A 17 -3.51 -22.05 -29.98
CA GLN A 17 -2.13 -21.74 -29.66
C GLN A 17 -1.52 -22.74 -28.68
N LYS A 18 -2.22 -23.06 -27.58
CA LYS A 18 -1.75 -24.02 -26.57
C LYS A 18 -1.67 -25.44 -27.11
N ALA A 19 -2.58 -25.82 -28.01
CA ALA A 19 -2.55 -27.11 -28.70
C ALA A 19 -1.30 -27.24 -29.60
N LYS A 20 -0.96 -26.19 -30.35
CA LYS A 20 0.27 -26.14 -31.18
C LYS A 20 1.54 -26.17 -30.35
N GLU A 21 1.56 -25.51 -29.19
CA GLU A 21 2.68 -25.58 -28.24
C GLU A 21 2.84 -26.98 -27.63
N THR A 22 1.74 -27.60 -27.23
CA THR A 22 1.73 -28.95 -26.63
C THR A 22 2.23 -29.99 -27.63
N LEU A 23 1.93 -29.83 -28.93
CA LEU A 23 2.44 -30.70 -29.99
C LEU A 23 3.96 -30.63 -30.20
N LYS A 24 4.61 -29.55 -29.76
CA LYS A 24 6.09 -29.47 -29.81
C LYS A 24 6.75 -30.41 -28.80
N ASN A 25 6.01 -30.86 -27.78
CA ASN A 25 6.49 -31.83 -26.79
C ASN A 25 5.94 -33.22 -27.15
N GLU A 26 6.75 -34.03 -27.83
CA GLU A 26 6.33 -35.36 -28.32
C GLU A 26 5.90 -36.31 -27.20
N ALA A 27 6.59 -36.30 -26.06
CA ALA A 27 6.28 -37.16 -24.92
C ALA A 27 4.93 -36.79 -24.28
N LEU A 28 4.71 -35.50 -24.03
CA LEU A 28 3.44 -35.00 -23.50
C LEU A 28 2.31 -35.22 -24.50
N SER A 29 2.56 -34.97 -25.80
CA SER A 29 1.55 -35.14 -26.84
C SER A 29 1.10 -36.60 -26.99
N ALA A 30 1.99 -37.57 -26.75
CA ALA A 30 1.64 -38.99 -26.80
C ALA A 30 0.73 -39.38 -25.63
N VAL A 31 1.12 -39.01 -24.41
CA VAL A 31 0.34 -39.26 -23.17
C VAL A 31 -1.03 -38.59 -23.23
N LEU A 32 -1.07 -37.32 -23.65
CA LEU A 32 -2.31 -36.57 -23.77
C LEU A 32 -3.23 -37.19 -24.82
N ARG A 33 -2.69 -37.65 -25.96
CA ARG A 33 -3.49 -38.31 -26.99
C ARG A 33 -4.12 -39.60 -26.47
N GLU A 34 -3.37 -40.41 -25.74
CA GLU A 34 -3.88 -41.65 -25.14
C GLU A 34 -5.01 -41.36 -24.14
N ALA A 35 -4.81 -40.39 -23.25
CA ALA A 35 -5.82 -39.99 -22.26
C ALA A 35 -7.10 -39.42 -22.91
N VAL A 36 -6.96 -38.63 -23.98
CA VAL A 36 -8.11 -38.07 -24.71
C VAL A 36 -8.86 -39.14 -25.49
N LEU A 37 -8.18 -40.09 -26.13
CA LEU A 37 -8.83 -41.20 -26.81
C LEU A 37 -9.60 -42.10 -25.84
N GLN A 38 -9.02 -42.36 -24.66
CA GLN A 38 -9.70 -43.10 -23.60
C GLN A 38 -10.96 -42.36 -23.10
N ALA A 39 -10.88 -41.03 -22.96
CA ALA A 39 -12.03 -40.22 -22.59
C ALA A 39 -13.11 -40.17 -23.69
N GLN A 40 -12.73 -40.06 -24.96
CA GLN A 40 -13.67 -40.06 -26.08
C GLN A 40 -14.37 -41.41 -26.25
N ALA A 41 -13.68 -42.52 -25.99
CA ALA A 41 -14.26 -43.85 -26.03
C ALA A 41 -15.38 -44.04 -24.99
N ALA A 42 -15.29 -43.36 -23.83
CA ALA A 42 -16.25 -43.47 -22.75
C ALA A 42 -17.35 -42.39 -22.76
N LEU A 43 -17.03 -41.15 -23.17
CA LEU A 43 -17.93 -39.99 -23.10
C LEU A 43 -18.44 -39.49 -24.46
N GLY A 44 -17.90 -40.03 -25.57
CA GLY A 44 -18.21 -39.59 -26.93
C GLY A 44 -17.27 -38.48 -27.44
N PRO A 45 -17.51 -37.95 -28.66
CA PRO A 45 -16.58 -37.05 -29.36
C PRO A 45 -16.47 -35.64 -28.76
N SER A 46 -17.41 -35.22 -27.92
CA SER A 46 -17.41 -33.90 -27.28
C SER A 46 -17.19 -34.05 -25.78
N ILE A 47 -16.00 -33.72 -25.31
CA ILE A 47 -15.64 -33.76 -23.89
C ILE A 47 -15.90 -32.39 -23.26
N ASP A 48 -16.44 -32.37 -22.05
CA ASP A 48 -16.63 -31.15 -21.28
C ASP A 48 -15.29 -30.44 -21.00
N LYS A 49 -15.26 -29.10 -21.06
CA LYS A 49 -14.02 -28.32 -20.90
C LYS A 49 -13.35 -28.53 -19.54
N VAL A 50 -14.11 -28.76 -18.48
CA VAL A 50 -13.57 -29.02 -17.13
C VAL A 50 -12.86 -30.37 -17.09
N ILE A 51 -13.50 -31.40 -17.64
CA ILE A 51 -12.92 -32.74 -17.78
C ILE A 51 -11.65 -32.68 -18.65
N GLY A 52 -11.70 -31.94 -19.76
CA GLY A 52 -10.57 -31.76 -20.66
C GLY A 52 -9.38 -31.06 -20.02
N THR A 53 -9.63 -30.06 -19.18
CA THR A 53 -8.59 -29.37 -18.39
C THR A 53 -7.93 -30.31 -17.38
N LEU A 54 -8.72 -31.15 -16.70
CA LEU A 54 -8.18 -32.15 -15.76
C LEU A 54 -7.35 -33.22 -16.48
N ILE A 55 -7.80 -33.69 -17.66
CA ILE A 55 -7.03 -34.62 -18.50
C ILE A 55 -5.69 -34.02 -18.92
N TYR A 56 -5.67 -32.74 -19.28
CA TYR A 56 -4.44 -32.01 -19.60
C TYR A 56 -3.51 -31.91 -18.37
N ASN A 57 -4.05 -31.58 -17.20
CA ASN A 57 -3.28 -31.47 -15.97
C ASN A 57 -2.71 -32.82 -15.50
N VAL A 58 -3.46 -33.92 -15.63
CA VAL A 58 -2.90 -35.27 -15.40
C VAL A 58 -1.77 -35.55 -16.37
N SER A 59 -1.99 -35.34 -17.66
CA SER A 59 -1.02 -35.70 -18.71
C SER A 59 0.30 -34.92 -18.58
N THR A 60 0.24 -33.70 -18.03
CA THR A 60 1.42 -32.85 -17.79
C THR A 60 2.14 -33.17 -16.49
N ARG A 61 1.43 -33.59 -15.42
CA ARG A 61 2.00 -33.76 -14.07
C ARG A 61 2.31 -35.21 -13.71
N LEU A 62 1.68 -36.18 -14.37
CA LEU A 62 1.84 -37.60 -14.07
C LEU A 62 3.16 -38.14 -14.63
N LYS A 63 4.03 -38.62 -13.74
CA LYS A 63 5.30 -39.27 -14.11
C LYS A 63 5.16 -40.78 -14.36
N ASP A 64 4.17 -41.41 -13.75
CA ASP A 64 3.90 -42.84 -13.89
C ASP A 64 2.80 -43.09 -14.93
N THR A 65 3.21 -43.36 -16.17
CA THR A 65 2.30 -43.57 -17.29
C THR A 65 1.44 -44.83 -17.16
N LYS A 66 1.82 -45.81 -16.33
CA LYS A 66 1.02 -47.04 -16.11
C LYS A 66 -0.31 -46.75 -15.44
N ARG A 67 -0.38 -45.68 -14.66
CA ARG A 67 -1.56 -45.28 -13.87
C ARG A 67 -2.41 -44.20 -14.54
N LEU A 68 -2.03 -43.80 -15.75
CA LEU A 68 -2.78 -42.86 -16.56
C LEU A 68 -4.22 -43.36 -16.77
N GLY A 69 -4.38 -44.61 -17.18
CA GLY A 69 -5.69 -45.20 -17.42
C GLY A 69 -6.58 -45.26 -16.18
N PHE A 70 -5.98 -45.45 -15.00
CA PHE A 70 -6.67 -45.44 -13.71
C PHE A 70 -7.20 -44.04 -13.36
N LEU A 71 -6.34 -43.02 -13.36
CA LEU A 71 -6.74 -41.64 -13.04
C LEU A 71 -7.72 -41.05 -14.06
N VAL A 72 -7.49 -41.34 -15.34
CA VAL A 72 -8.41 -40.92 -16.42
C VAL A 72 -9.78 -41.57 -16.24
N GLY A 73 -9.85 -42.83 -15.80
CA GLY A 73 -11.11 -43.49 -15.44
C GLY A 73 -11.88 -42.78 -14.32
N TYR A 74 -11.19 -42.29 -13.29
CA TYR A 74 -11.80 -41.52 -12.20
C TYR A 74 -12.27 -40.12 -12.63
N ILE A 75 -11.57 -39.49 -13.57
CA ILE A 75 -11.96 -38.19 -14.14
C ILE A 75 -13.17 -38.35 -15.07
N ILE A 76 -13.18 -39.38 -15.93
CA ILE A 76 -14.30 -39.73 -16.79
C ILE A 76 -15.55 -40.02 -15.96
N GLY A 77 -15.39 -40.77 -14.87
CA GLY A 77 -16.46 -41.07 -13.92
C GLY A 77 -16.92 -39.88 -13.06
N LYS A 78 -16.36 -38.67 -13.28
CA LYS A 78 -16.59 -37.45 -12.50
C LYS A 78 -16.36 -37.61 -10.99
N LYS A 79 -15.59 -38.62 -10.59
CA LYS A 79 -15.19 -38.86 -9.19
C LYS A 79 -14.11 -37.87 -8.76
N ILE A 80 -13.23 -37.50 -9.69
CA ILE A 80 -12.28 -36.39 -9.56
C ILE A 80 -12.76 -35.28 -10.49
N SER A 81 -13.19 -34.16 -9.93
CA SER A 81 -13.79 -33.04 -10.67
C SER A 81 -13.15 -31.68 -10.37
N THR A 82 -12.16 -31.65 -9.47
CA THR A 82 -11.44 -30.42 -9.07
C THR A 82 -9.92 -30.60 -9.14
N ASP A 83 -9.16 -29.51 -9.34
CA ASP A 83 -7.69 -29.58 -9.37
C ASP A 83 -7.11 -30.00 -8.02
N LEU A 84 -7.78 -29.68 -6.91
CA LEU A 84 -7.38 -30.11 -5.56
C LEU A 84 -7.45 -31.63 -5.40
N GLN A 85 -8.55 -32.25 -5.83
CA GLN A 85 -8.69 -33.71 -5.82
C GLN A 85 -7.67 -34.36 -6.76
N LEU A 86 -7.38 -33.73 -7.90
CA LEU A 86 -6.35 -34.19 -8.82
C LEU A 86 -4.95 -34.13 -8.21
N ASN A 87 -4.59 -33.06 -7.51
CA ASN A 87 -3.29 -32.95 -6.83
C ASN A 87 -3.15 -34.00 -5.72
N ALA A 88 -4.20 -34.21 -4.92
CA ALA A 88 -4.23 -35.28 -3.92
C ALA A 88 -4.04 -36.67 -4.56
N ALA A 89 -4.69 -36.92 -5.70
CA ALA A 89 -4.53 -38.18 -6.45
C ALA A 89 -3.12 -38.37 -7.02
N LEU A 90 -2.50 -37.31 -7.52
CA LEU A 90 -1.12 -37.36 -8.03
C LEU A 90 -0.12 -37.61 -6.89
N ASP A 91 -0.32 -36.98 -5.74
CA ASP A 91 0.52 -37.19 -4.55
C ASP A 91 0.36 -38.61 -4.00
N TYR A 92 -0.88 -39.13 -3.96
CA TYR A 92 -1.15 -40.52 -3.56
C TYR A 92 -0.44 -41.52 -4.47
N VAL A 93 -0.58 -41.35 -5.79
CA VAL A 93 0.04 -42.23 -6.80
C VAL A 93 1.56 -42.20 -6.70
N LYS A 94 2.14 -41.04 -6.36
CA LYS A 94 3.58 -40.89 -6.15
C LYS A 94 4.06 -41.54 -4.86
N ALA A 95 3.26 -41.50 -3.80
CA ALA A 95 3.58 -42.10 -2.50
C ALA A 95 3.46 -43.64 -2.49
N HIS A 96 2.61 -44.22 -3.35
CA HIS A 96 2.30 -45.64 -3.36
C HIS A 96 2.72 -46.35 -4.66
N PRO A 97 4.02 -46.54 -4.97
CA PRO A 97 4.50 -47.06 -6.26
C PRO A 97 4.26 -48.57 -6.51
N LEU A 98 3.72 -49.30 -5.53
CA LEU A 98 3.44 -50.74 -5.62
C LEU A 98 1.98 -50.97 -6.04
N ASP A 99 1.75 -51.96 -6.91
CA ASP A 99 0.41 -52.42 -7.28
C ASP A 99 0.03 -53.66 -6.44
N PRO A 100 -1.25 -53.83 -6.05
CA PRO A 100 -2.43 -53.02 -6.38
C PRO A 100 -2.62 -51.80 -5.45
N ILE A 101 -3.21 -50.73 -5.99
CA ILE A 101 -3.67 -49.57 -5.21
C ILE A 101 -4.92 -49.97 -4.41
N ASP A 102 -4.94 -49.68 -3.11
CA ASP A 102 -6.16 -49.76 -2.31
C ASP A 102 -7.14 -48.67 -2.77
N THR A 103 -8.23 -49.10 -3.41
CA THR A 103 -9.26 -48.20 -3.95
C THR A 103 -10.01 -47.43 -2.86
N ALA A 104 -10.19 -48.00 -1.67
CA ALA A 104 -10.92 -47.36 -0.58
C ALA A 104 -10.08 -46.27 0.10
N GLU A 105 -8.79 -46.54 0.28
CA GLU A 105 -7.83 -45.57 0.81
C GLU A 105 -7.59 -44.43 -0.19
N PHE A 106 -7.42 -44.76 -1.47
CA PHE A 106 -7.30 -43.77 -2.56
C PHE A 106 -8.52 -42.84 -2.63
N GLU A 107 -9.73 -43.38 -2.63
CA GLU A 107 -10.96 -42.58 -2.71
C GLU A 107 -11.11 -41.65 -1.49
N LYS A 108 -10.72 -42.10 -0.31
CA LYS A 108 -10.77 -41.30 0.92
C LYS A 108 -9.76 -40.16 0.91
N GLU A 109 -8.50 -40.42 0.56
CA GLU A 109 -7.45 -39.38 0.54
C GLU A 109 -7.66 -38.36 -0.59
N CYS A 110 -8.23 -38.81 -1.72
CA CYS A 110 -8.54 -37.93 -2.84
C CYS A 110 -9.86 -37.17 -2.69
N GLY A 111 -10.60 -37.37 -1.58
CA GLY A 111 -11.88 -36.71 -1.35
C GLY A 111 -12.95 -37.09 -2.40
N VAL A 112 -12.92 -38.32 -2.91
CA VAL A 112 -13.90 -38.83 -3.88
C VAL A 112 -15.25 -39.01 -3.16
N GLY A 113 -16.31 -38.43 -3.72
CA GLY A 113 -17.64 -38.42 -3.09
C GLY A 113 -17.84 -37.33 -2.04
N VAL A 114 -16.81 -36.51 -1.75
CA VAL A 114 -16.97 -35.29 -0.94
C VAL A 114 -17.51 -34.19 -1.83
N THR A 115 -18.83 -34.06 -1.87
CA THR A 115 -19.49 -32.92 -2.50
C THR A 115 -19.62 -31.80 -1.48
N VAL A 116 -18.83 -30.74 -1.65
CA VAL A 116 -19.05 -29.49 -0.90
C VAL A 116 -20.32 -28.86 -1.42
N THR A 117 -21.39 -28.90 -0.63
CA THR A 117 -22.69 -28.40 -1.09
C THR A 117 -22.74 -26.86 -0.97
N PRO A 118 -23.53 -26.17 -1.80
CA PRO A 118 -23.79 -24.75 -1.64
C PRO A 118 -24.26 -24.42 -0.22
N GLU A 119 -25.01 -25.31 0.42
CA GLU A 119 -25.49 -25.17 1.79
C GLU A 119 -24.34 -25.26 2.81
N GLN A 120 -23.27 -26.03 2.56
CA GLN A 120 -22.10 -26.09 3.45
C GLN A 120 -21.21 -24.85 3.31
N ILE A 121 -21.09 -24.31 2.10
CA ILE A 121 -20.42 -23.02 1.86
C ILE A 121 -21.25 -21.90 2.50
N GLU A 122 -22.57 -21.95 2.31
CA GLU A 122 -23.51 -21.05 2.95
C GLU A 122 -23.49 -21.23 4.47
N GLU A 123 -23.33 -22.44 5.01
CA GLU A 123 -23.18 -22.73 6.45
C GLU A 123 -21.88 -22.13 7.00
N ALA A 124 -20.75 -22.28 6.31
CA ALA A 124 -19.47 -21.70 6.73
C ALA A 124 -19.50 -20.15 6.67
N VAL A 125 -20.10 -19.60 5.62
CA VAL A 125 -20.34 -18.15 5.48
C VAL A 125 -21.41 -17.69 6.48
N ARG A 126 -22.41 -18.53 6.81
CA ARG A 126 -23.47 -18.29 7.79
C ARG A 126 -22.95 -18.43 9.20
N GLU A 127 -21.96 -19.25 9.50
CA GLU A 127 -21.24 -19.29 10.77
C GLU A 127 -20.43 -18.01 10.94
N ALA A 128 -19.72 -17.58 9.90
CA ALA A 128 -19.04 -16.28 9.88
C ALA A 128 -20.04 -15.11 10.07
N ARG A 129 -21.21 -15.19 9.43
CA ARG A 129 -22.33 -14.23 9.56
C ARG A 129 -23.07 -14.35 10.90
N ASN A 130 -23.14 -15.52 11.51
CA ASN A 130 -23.79 -15.76 12.80
C ASN A 130 -22.90 -15.33 13.96
N ARG A 131 -21.57 -15.32 13.78
CA ARG A 131 -20.64 -14.61 14.65
C ARG A 131 -20.79 -13.10 14.52
N LEU A 132 -21.22 -12.62 13.36
CA LEU A 132 -21.42 -11.21 13.02
C LEU A 132 -22.89 -10.92 12.67
N LYS A 133 -23.84 -11.27 13.56
CA LYS A 133 -25.29 -11.28 13.28
C LYS A 133 -25.87 -9.98 12.73
N TRP A 134 -25.16 -8.88 12.93
CA TRP A 134 -25.57 -7.52 12.57
C TRP A 134 -24.76 -6.94 11.41
N ALA A 135 -23.81 -7.69 10.86
CA ALA A 135 -23.01 -7.25 9.72
C ALA A 135 -23.75 -7.50 8.40
N ASP A 136 -23.68 -6.50 7.52
CA ASP A 136 -24.24 -6.55 6.17
C ASP A 136 -23.57 -7.67 5.34
N GLY A 137 -24.39 -8.51 4.71
CA GLY A 137 -23.91 -9.62 3.89
C GLY A 137 -23.07 -9.18 2.68
N LYS A 138 -23.30 -7.96 2.15
CA LYS A 138 -22.50 -7.37 1.09
C LYS A 138 -21.10 -6.96 1.58
N ILE A 139 -21.01 -6.47 2.82
CA ILE A 139 -19.73 -6.13 3.46
C ILE A 139 -18.94 -7.42 3.74
N ILE A 140 -19.58 -8.45 4.28
CA ILE A 140 -18.93 -9.76 4.51
C ILE A 140 -18.41 -10.34 3.19
N LYS A 141 -19.23 -10.30 2.12
CA LYS A 141 -18.82 -10.79 0.80
C LYS A 141 -17.64 -10.00 0.23
N ASN A 142 -17.70 -8.67 0.27
CA ASN A 142 -16.61 -7.82 -0.23
C ASN A 142 -15.32 -8.01 0.57
N GLU A 143 -15.41 -8.19 1.89
CA GLU A 143 -14.26 -8.46 2.75
C GLU A 143 -13.65 -9.83 2.48
N VAL A 144 -14.47 -10.87 2.28
CA VAL A 144 -14.00 -12.20 1.88
C VAL A 144 -13.35 -12.13 0.49
N ASP A 145 -13.99 -11.49 -0.48
CA ASP A 145 -13.42 -11.30 -1.82
C ASP A 145 -12.08 -10.55 -1.73
N MET A 146 -11.99 -9.50 -0.90
CA MET A 146 -10.77 -8.72 -0.69
C MET A 146 -9.68 -9.48 0.07
N GLN A 147 -10.00 -10.30 1.07
CA GLN A 147 -9.01 -11.11 1.76
C GLN A 147 -8.53 -12.29 0.91
N VAL A 148 -9.43 -12.92 0.15
CA VAL A 148 -9.10 -14.04 -0.72
C VAL A 148 -8.28 -13.59 -1.94
N THR A 149 -8.59 -12.41 -2.49
CA THR A 149 -7.89 -11.85 -3.66
C THR A 149 -6.71 -10.95 -3.28
N GLY A 150 -6.78 -10.25 -2.14
CA GLY A 150 -5.83 -9.24 -1.70
C GLY A 150 -4.89 -9.67 -0.56
N SER A 151 -5.13 -10.80 0.10
CA SER A 151 -4.07 -11.52 0.81
C SER A 151 -3.46 -12.55 -0.15
N ALA A 152 -2.17 -12.83 0.00
CA ALA A 152 -1.34 -13.65 -0.87
C ALA A 152 -1.77 -15.15 -1.02
N LEU A 153 -3.04 -15.49 -0.77
CA LEU A 153 -3.53 -16.86 -0.75
C LEU A 153 -3.76 -17.45 -2.16
N LEU A 154 -4.29 -16.66 -3.11
CA LEU A 154 -4.65 -17.17 -4.45
C LEU A 154 -4.14 -16.33 -5.64
N GLY A 155 -3.75 -15.06 -5.45
CA GLY A 155 -3.28 -14.18 -6.54
C GLY A 155 -4.41 -13.54 -7.36
N PRO A 156 -4.08 -12.80 -8.45
CA PRO A 156 -5.05 -12.07 -9.26
C PRO A 156 -6.03 -13.03 -9.96
N LYS A 157 -7.30 -12.60 -10.05
CA LYS A 157 -8.37 -13.36 -10.73
C LYS A 157 -8.04 -13.53 -12.21
N THR A 158 -8.21 -14.76 -12.71
CA THR A 158 -8.05 -15.09 -14.13
C THR A 158 -9.33 -14.81 -14.89
N GLU A 159 -9.27 -14.72 -16.23
CA GLU A 159 -10.46 -14.50 -17.07
C GLU A 159 -11.54 -15.58 -16.88
N ALA A 160 -11.15 -16.79 -16.48
CA ALA A 160 -12.07 -17.89 -16.17
C ALA A 160 -12.91 -17.63 -14.91
N ASP A 161 -12.43 -16.81 -13.97
CA ASP A 161 -13.12 -16.49 -12.72
C ASP A 161 -14.22 -15.42 -12.88
N LEU A 162 -14.30 -14.80 -14.06
CA LEU A 162 -15.21 -13.69 -14.37
C LEU A 162 -16.46 -14.12 -15.16
N GLU A 163 -16.58 -15.39 -15.56
CA GLU A 163 -17.75 -15.89 -16.28
C GLU A 163 -18.99 -15.94 -15.35
N LYS A 164 -20.01 -15.13 -15.66
CA LYS A 164 -21.26 -15.08 -14.88
C LYS A 164 -22.19 -16.25 -15.21
N ASN A 165 -22.70 -16.90 -14.17
CA ASN A 165 -23.74 -17.93 -14.27
C ASN A 165 -25.10 -17.28 -14.66
N PRO A 166 -25.87 -17.81 -15.63
CA PRO A 166 -26.99 -17.08 -16.27
C PRO A 166 -28.24 -16.79 -15.42
N ASN A 167 -28.25 -17.12 -14.13
CA ASN A 167 -29.49 -17.25 -13.35
C ASN A 167 -29.52 -16.44 -12.04
N LYS A 168 -29.19 -15.15 -12.10
CA LYS A 168 -29.55 -14.18 -11.02
C LYS A 168 -30.16 -12.92 -11.61
N GLN A 169 -31.47 -12.79 -11.46
CA GLN A 169 -32.20 -11.54 -11.68
C GLN A 169 -31.74 -10.49 -10.66
N GLU A 170 -31.39 -9.30 -11.16
CA GLU A 170 -31.05 -8.13 -10.35
C GLU A 170 -32.32 -7.58 -9.67
N VAL A 171 -32.25 -7.43 -8.35
CA VAL A 171 -33.27 -6.70 -7.57
C VAL A 171 -32.92 -5.22 -7.65
N VAL A 172 -33.81 -4.44 -8.28
CA VAL A 172 -33.76 -2.97 -8.34
C VAL A 172 -34.31 -2.42 -7.03
N GLU A 173 -33.47 -1.78 -6.21
CA GLU A 173 -33.94 -0.97 -5.07
C GLU A 173 -34.02 0.50 -5.46
N SER A 174 -35.22 1.04 -5.27
CA SER A 174 -35.66 2.40 -5.61
C SER A 174 -35.06 3.46 -4.68
N GLU A 175 -34.46 4.50 -5.25
CA GLU A 175 -34.09 5.73 -4.55
C GLU A 175 -35.33 6.46 -4.02
N LYS A 176 -35.41 6.66 -2.70
CA LYS A 176 -36.29 7.66 -2.09
C LYS A 176 -35.50 8.95 -1.88
N LYS A 177 -35.88 9.99 -2.62
CA LYS A 177 -35.56 11.39 -2.31
C LYS A 177 -36.25 11.79 -1.00
N SER A 178 -35.50 12.40 -0.09
CA SER A 178 -36.05 13.25 0.96
C SER A 178 -35.27 14.57 1.00
N ASP A 179 -36.04 15.65 0.93
CA ASP A 179 -35.59 17.03 0.84
C ASP A 179 -34.77 17.52 2.03
N ALA A 180 -33.99 18.56 1.76
CA ALA A 180 -33.06 19.22 2.65
C ALA A 180 -33.72 19.97 3.81
N ALA A 181 -33.16 19.80 5.01
CA ALA A 181 -33.19 20.80 6.08
C ALA A 181 -31.79 20.86 6.72
N VAL A 182 -31.11 21.99 6.54
CA VAL A 182 -29.78 22.27 7.09
C VAL A 182 -29.90 22.43 8.60
N THR A 183 -29.42 21.44 9.34
CA THR A 183 -29.01 21.58 10.73
C THR A 183 -27.55 21.14 10.82
N LEU A 184 -26.71 22.03 11.35
CA LEU A 184 -25.26 21.83 11.46
C LEU A 184 -24.97 20.87 12.62
N GLU A 185 -25.46 19.63 12.53
CA GLU A 185 -25.05 18.54 13.42
C GLU A 185 -23.76 17.91 12.89
N SER A 186 -22.86 17.61 13.81
CA SER A 186 -21.50 17.12 13.55
C SER A 186 -21.52 15.85 12.69
N ALA A 187 -21.27 15.99 11.39
CA ALA A 187 -20.98 14.86 10.52
C ALA A 187 -19.86 14.02 11.15
N SER A 188 -20.03 12.70 11.16
CA SER A 188 -19.00 11.81 11.68
C SER A 188 -17.70 11.99 10.88
N LEU A 189 -16.54 11.86 11.53
CA LEU A 189 -15.23 11.94 10.85
C LEU A 189 -15.20 11.08 9.58
N MET A 190 -15.83 9.91 9.62
CA MET A 190 -15.89 8.97 8.52
C MET A 190 -16.70 9.50 7.33
N GLU A 191 -17.80 10.21 7.56
CA GLU A 191 -18.60 10.82 6.49
C GLU A 191 -17.87 11.98 5.82
N GLN A 192 -17.16 12.80 6.60
CA GLN A 192 -16.31 13.87 6.06
C GLN A 192 -15.15 13.32 5.22
N LEU A 193 -14.66 12.12 5.53
CA LEU A 193 -13.54 11.47 4.85
C LEU A 193 -13.96 10.54 3.69
N ARG A 194 -15.25 10.42 3.37
CA ARG A 194 -15.67 9.71 2.16
C ARG A 194 -15.21 10.46 0.91
N GLY A 195 -14.68 9.74 -0.09
CA GLY A 195 -14.08 10.33 -1.29
C GLY A 195 -14.99 11.29 -2.05
N GLU A 196 -16.31 11.06 -2.03
CA GLU A 196 -17.32 11.93 -2.64
C GLU A 196 -17.44 13.30 -1.94
N ALA A 197 -17.27 13.34 -0.61
CA ALA A 197 -17.32 14.57 0.18
C ALA A 197 -16.07 15.44 -0.05
N LEU A 198 -14.91 14.82 -0.30
CA LEU A 198 -13.63 15.49 -0.53
C LEU A 198 -13.31 15.76 -2.01
N LYS A 199 -14.15 15.29 -2.94
CA LYS A 199 -13.91 15.34 -4.40
C LYS A 199 -12.57 14.73 -4.83
N PHE A 200 -12.11 13.71 -4.11
CA PHE A 200 -10.92 12.97 -4.51
C PHE A 200 -11.23 11.99 -5.65
N HIS A 201 -10.22 11.72 -6.47
CA HIS A 201 -10.33 10.73 -7.55
C HIS A 201 -10.60 9.32 -7.02
N LYS A 202 -11.26 8.50 -7.83
CA LYS A 202 -11.36 7.07 -7.58
C LYS A 202 -10.02 6.39 -7.91
N PRO A 203 -9.65 5.28 -7.25
CA PRO A 203 -8.48 4.49 -7.63
C PRO A 203 -8.47 4.15 -9.12
N GLY A 204 -7.33 4.37 -9.79
CA GLY A 204 -7.16 4.21 -11.23
C GLY A 204 -7.58 5.41 -12.08
N GLU A 205 -8.24 6.43 -11.50
CA GLU A 205 -8.67 7.64 -12.21
C GLU A 205 -7.73 8.85 -11.98
N ASN A 206 -6.44 8.59 -11.70
CA ASN A 206 -5.44 9.61 -11.39
C ASN A 206 -5.38 10.73 -12.46
N TYR A 207 -5.54 10.35 -13.72
CA TYR A 207 -5.52 11.23 -14.89
C TYR A 207 -6.62 12.31 -14.91
N LYS A 208 -7.66 12.21 -14.06
CA LYS A 208 -8.71 13.22 -13.94
C LYS A 208 -8.34 14.36 -12.98
N THR A 209 -7.23 14.22 -12.26
CA THR A 209 -6.83 15.19 -11.22
C THR A 209 -6.06 16.37 -11.81
N GLU A 210 -6.19 17.53 -11.17
CA GLU A 210 -5.58 18.77 -11.63
C GLU A 210 -4.04 18.67 -11.60
N GLY A 211 -3.41 19.03 -12.72
CA GLY A 211 -1.95 19.01 -12.88
C GLY A 211 -1.35 17.64 -13.14
N TYR A 212 -2.16 16.58 -13.23
CA TYR A 212 -1.67 15.26 -13.60
C TYR A 212 -1.26 15.21 -15.08
N ILE A 213 -0.09 14.65 -15.35
CA ILE A 213 0.48 14.58 -16.71
C ILE A 213 0.21 13.19 -17.27
N VAL A 214 -0.50 13.13 -18.39
CA VAL A 214 -0.76 11.88 -19.11
C VAL A 214 0.34 11.66 -20.14
N THR A 215 1.25 10.74 -19.84
CA THR A 215 2.28 10.24 -20.74
C THR A 215 1.74 9.09 -21.62
N PRO A 216 2.42 8.69 -22.71
CA PRO A 216 2.01 7.56 -23.54
C PRO A 216 1.86 6.23 -22.77
N LYS A 217 2.59 6.06 -21.66
CA LYS A 217 2.55 4.86 -20.81
C LYS A 217 1.55 4.96 -19.65
N THR A 218 0.93 6.12 -19.43
CA THR A 218 0.11 6.36 -18.23
C THR A 218 -1.06 5.37 -18.12
N MET A 219 -1.76 5.08 -19.22
CA MET A 219 -2.90 4.16 -19.16
C MET A 219 -2.47 2.72 -18.89
N GLU A 220 -1.37 2.26 -19.50
CA GLU A 220 -0.77 0.94 -19.23
C GLU A 220 -0.34 0.82 -17.76
N LEU A 221 0.28 1.87 -17.21
CA LEU A 221 0.71 1.90 -15.80
C LEU A 221 -0.47 1.89 -14.83
N LEU A 222 -1.58 2.54 -15.18
CA LEU A 222 -2.80 2.54 -14.37
C LEU A 222 -3.51 1.19 -14.41
N GLU A 223 -3.51 0.50 -15.55
CA GLU A 223 -4.03 -0.86 -15.68
C GLU A 223 -3.27 -1.83 -14.77
N LYS A 224 -1.93 -1.85 -14.86
CA LYS A 224 -1.08 -2.65 -13.95
C LYS A 224 -1.29 -2.29 -12.49
N HIS A 225 -1.46 -1.00 -12.19
CA HIS A 225 -1.77 -0.56 -10.84
C HIS A 225 -3.12 -1.10 -10.35
N LEU A 226 -4.15 -1.13 -11.19
CA LEU A 226 -5.45 -1.71 -10.85
C LEU A 226 -5.38 -3.23 -10.66
N GLU A 227 -4.59 -3.94 -11.46
CA GLU A 227 -4.33 -5.37 -11.28
C GLU A 227 -3.69 -5.66 -9.91
N ILE A 228 -2.69 -4.86 -9.51
CA ILE A 228 -1.98 -5.03 -8.23
C ILE A 228 -2.87 -4.66 -7.04
N THR A 229 -3.73 -3.65 -7.18
CA THR A 229 -4.49 -3.08 -6.06
C THR A 229 -5.93 -3.52 -5.98
N GLY A 230 -6.47 -4.16 -7.02
CA GLY A 230 -7.90 -4.48 -7.12
C GLY A 230 -8.81 -3.25 -7.07
N GLY A 231 -8.28 -2.06 -7.41
CA GLY A 231 -9.02 -0.79 -7.28
C GLY A 231 -9.20 -0.30 -5.84
N GLN A 232 -8.41 -0.80 -4.89
CA GLN A 232 -8.48 -0.42 -3.48
C GLN A 232 -7.81 0.95 -3.21
N VAL A 233 -8.37 1.73 -2.29
CA VAL A 233 -7.71 2.94 -1.77
C VAL A 233 -6.47 2.58 -0.94
N ARG A 234 -5.34 3.24 -1.20
CA ARG A 234 -4.06 3.02 -0.54
C ARG A 234 -3.46 4.37 -0.14
N THR A 235 -3.25 4.58 1.15
CA THR A 235 -2.63 5.79 1.73
C THR A 235 -1.37 5.40 2.51
N ARG A 236 -0.60 6.39 2.98
CA ARG A 236 0.50 6.14 3.92
C ARG A 236 0.70 7.29 4.89
N PHE A 237 1.07 6.96 6.11
CA PHE A 237 1.56 7.89 7.11
C PHE A 237 3.07 7.69 7.25
N PRO A 238 3.91 8.67 6.81
CA PRO A 238 5.36 8.51 6.81
C PRO A 238 6.10 9.36 7.87
N PRO A 239 6.09 8.99 9.17
CA PRO A 239 6.82 9.72 10.19
C PRO A 239 8.32 9.40 10.16
N GLU A 240 9.16 10.37 10.51
CA GLU A 240 10.54 10.10 10.89
C GLU A 240 10.55 9.23 12.16
N PRO A 241 11.34 8.15 12.22
CA PRO A 241 11.30 7.22 13.35
C PRO A 241 11.87 7.82 14.64
N ASN A 242 12.69 8.87 14.52
CA ASN A 242 13.21 9.66 15.65
C ASN A 242 12.31 10.83 16.03
N GLY A 243 11.14 10.97 15.39
CA GLY A 243 10.22 12.08 15.58
C GLY A 243 9.42 11.98 16.88
N ILE A 244 9.08 13.13 17.47
CA ILE A 244 8.10 13.20 18.57
C ILE A 244 6.75 13.56 17.95
N LEU A 245 5.80 12.63 18.00
CA LEU A 245 4.44 12.90 17.53
C LEU A 245 3.74 13.93 18.42
N HIS A 246 2.98 14.80 17.79
CA HIS A 246 2.30 15.92 18.44
C HIS A 246 0.91 16.09 17.85
N ILE A 247 0.09 16.98 18.40
CA ILE A 247 -1.32 17.14 17.97
C ILE A 247 -1.49 17.37 16.45
N GLY A 248 -0.57 18.08 15.80
CA GLY A 248 -0.58 18.18 14.33
C GLY A 248 -0.44 16.83 13.60
N HIS A 249 0.31 15.88 14.14
CA HIS A 249 0.40 14.51 13.63
C HIS A 249 -0.91 13.73 13.84
N ALA A 250 -1.72 14.08 14.85
CA ALA A 250 -3.05 13.49 15.01
C ALA A 250 -3.93 13.73 13.78
N LYS A 251 -3.86 14.95 13.20
CA LYS A 251 -4.53 15.28 11.94
C LYS A 251 -4.01 14.43 10.79
N ALA A 252 -2.69 14.27 10.68
CA ALA A 252 -2.08 13.45 9.64
C ALA A 252 -2.47 11.96 9.74
N ILE A 253 -2.51 11.42 10.96
CA ILE A 253 -2.95 10.04 11.25
C ILE A 253 -4.43 9.88 10.90
N ASN A 254 -5.30 10.73 11.45
CA ASN A 254 -6.75 10.70 11.18
C ASN A 254 -7.04 10.84 9.68
N PHE A 255 -6.28 11.65 8.96
CA PHE A 255 -6.50 11.85 7.54
C PHE A 255 -6.04 10.64 6.71
N ASN A 256 -4.82 10.16 6.89
CA ASN A 256 -4.32 9.03 6.11
C ASN A 256 -5.03 7.71 6.45
N PHE A 257 -5.10 7.35 7.74
CA PHE A 257 -5.74 6.11 8.16
C PHE A 257 -7.26 6.21 8.10
N GLY A 258 -7.84 7.35 8.47
CA GLY A 258 -9.28 7.55 8.41
C GLY A 258 -9.80 7.58 6.97
N TYR A 259 -9.07 8.19 6.02
CA TYR A 259 -9.46 8.16 4.61
C TYR A 259 -9.44 6.74 4.04
N ALA A 260 -8.39 5.96 4.34
CA ALA A 260 -8.36 4.55 3.97
C ALA A 260 -9.54 3.79 4.57
N LYS A 261 -9.77 3.91 5.88
CA LYS A 261 -10.87 3.24 6.59
C LYS A 261 -12.25 3.63 6.04
N ALA A 262 -12.46 4.91 5.71
CA ALA A 262 -13.74 5.42 5.22
C ALA A 262 -14.10 4.94 3.81
N ASN A 263 -13.09 4.53 3.04
CA ASN A 263 -13.24 4.11 1.65
C ASN A 263 -12.85 2.62 1.43
N GLY A 264 -12.85 1.79 2.48
CA GLY A 264 -12.54 0.36 2.39
C GLY A 264 -11.09 0.06 1.95
N GLY A 265 -10.18 0.99 2.19
CA GLY A 265 -8.79 0.93 1.79
C GLY A 265 -7.83 0.54 2.92
N ILE A 266 -6.54 0.59 2.58
CA ILE A 266 -5.42 0.31 3.48
C ILE A 266 -4.51 1.52 3.65
N CYS A 267 -3.83 1.59 4.79
CA CYS A 267 -2.84 2.62 5.08
C CYS A 267 -1.54 1.98 5.58
N PHE A 268 -0.43 2.36 4.95
CA PHE A 268 0.92 1.97 5.37
C PHE A 268 1.42 2.89 6.48
N LEU A 269 2.05 2.31 7.51
CA LEU A 269 2.92 3.06 8.41
C LEU A 269 4.34 2.93 7.88
N ARG A 270 4.83 3.94 7.16
CA ARG A 270 6.13 3.88 6.49
C ARG A 270 7.14 4.76 7.20
N TYR A 271 8.07 4.20 7.96
CA TYR A 271 9.08 5.02 8.62
C TYR A 271 10.00 5.70 7.60
N ASP A 272 10.16 7.01 7.74
CA ASP A 272 11.14 7.80 6.97
C ASP A 272 12.51 7.71 7.64
N ASP A 273 13.21 6.61 7.37
CA ASP A 273 14.57 6.36 7.80
C ASP A 273 15.61 6.73 6.72
N THR A 274 15.29 7.63 5.78
CA THR A 274 16.24 8.06 4.74
C THR A 274 17.50 8.74 5.28
N ASN A 275 17.49 9.13 6.55
CA ASN A 275 18.57 9.82 7.20
C ASN A 275 19.24 8.89 8.23
N PRO A 276 20.51 8.50 8.04
CA PRO A 276 21.22 7.69 9.02
C PRO A 276 21.51 8.55 10.25
N GLU A 277 20.69 8.38 11.28
CA GLU A 277 20.87 8.96 12.61
C GLU A 277 20.91 7.83 13.64
N LYS A 278 21.50 8.11 14.81
CA LYS A 278 21.39 7.20 15.96
C LYS A 278 19.92 7.15 16.36
N GLU A 279 19.27 6.08 15.96
CA GLU A 279 17.87 5.85 16.26
C GLU A 279 17.72 5.37 17.70
N GLU A 280 16.76 5.95 18.43
CA GLU A 280 16.39 5.45 19.74
C GLU A 280 15.08 4.66 19.59
N GLU A 281 15.14 3.36 19.83
CA GLU A 281 14.01 2.42 19.71
C GLU A 281 12.73 2.90 20.42
N LYS A 282 12.89 3.70 21.48
CA LYS A 282 11.78 4.33 22.23
C LYS A 282 10.88 5.21 21.36
N TYR A 283 11.40 5.90 20.35
CA TYR A 283 10.60 6.75 19.46
C TYR A 283 9.86 5.91 18.42
N PHE A 284 10.53 4.86 17.92
CA PHE A 284 9.94 3.91 16.99
C PHE A 284 8.69 3.24 17.57
N THR A 285 8.80 2.69 18.79
CA THR A 285 7.69 2.04 19.49
C THR A 285 6.58 3.04 19.83
N ALA A 286 6.95 4.23 20.34
CA ALA A 286 5.98 5.27 20.68
C ALA A 286 5.13 5.73 19.47
N ILE A 287 5.71 5.82 18.27
CA ILE A 287 4.98 6.19 17.05
C ILE A 287 3.87 5.17 16.76
N LYS A 288 4.21 3.87 16.75
CA LYS A 288 3.24 2.79 16.51
C LYS A 288 2.17 2.77 17.60
N ASP A 289 2.57 2.90 18.86
CA ASP A 289 1.66 2.95 20.00
C ASP A 289 0.66 4.11 19.90
N MET A 290 1.08 5.28 19.39
CA MET A 290 0.16 6.41 19.20
C MET A 290 -0.81 6.20 18.05
N VAL A 291 -0.38 5.55 16.96
CA VAL A 291 -1.28 5.17 15.86
C VAL A 291 -2.34 4.19 16.36
N GLU A 292 -1.93 3.16 17.10
CA GLU A 292 -2.83 2.16 17.70
C GLU A 292 -3.73 2.76 18.78
N TRP A 293 -3.20 3.66 19.60
CA TRP A 293 -3.95 4.38 20.63
C TRP A 293 -5.07 5.23 20.05
N LEU A 294 -4.85 5.89 18.91
CA LEU A 294 -5.89 6.64 18.19
C LEU A 294 -6.92 5.73 17.48
N GLY A 295 -6.82 4.41 17.61
CA GLY A 295 -7.79 3.45 17.09
C GLY A 295 -7.56 3.03 15.64
N TYR A 296 -6.35 3.22 15.12
CA TYR A 296 -5.95 2.82 13.77
C TYR A 296 -4.94 1.67 13.80
N LYS A 297 -5.05 0.75 12.85
CA LYS A 297 -4.10 -0.35 12.67
C LYS A 297 -3.44 -0.21 11.29
N PRO A 298 -2.09 -0.19 11.20
CA PRO A 298 -1.42 -0.24 9.92
C PRO A 298 -1.68 -1.56 9.22
N TYR A 299 -1.87 -1.50 7.90
CA TYR A 299 -1.92 -2.70 7.06
C TYR A 299 -0.55 -3.39 7.04
N ALA A 300 0.49 -2.60 6.82
CA ALA A 300 1.88 -3.01 6.90
C ALA A 300 2.72 -1.89 7.50
N VAL A 301 3.81 -2.28 8.17
CA VAL A 301 4.85 -1.37 8.64
C VAL A 301 6.05 -1.53 7.72
N THR A 302 6.36 -0.48 6.97
CA THR A 302 7.44 -0.47 5.98
C THR A 302 8.47 0.60 6.33
N HIS A 303 9.64 0.54 5.69
CA HIS A 303 10.70 1.53 5.87
C HIS A 303 11.14 2.05 4.51
N ALA A 304 11.54 3.32 4.44
CA ALA A 304 12.13 3.86 3.22
C ALA A 304 13.42 3.09 2.85
N SER A 305 14.18 2.65 3.85
CA SER A 305 15.41 1.87 3.68
C SER A 305 15.20 0.50 3.03
N ASP A 306 13.99 -0.07 3.13
CA ASP A 306 13.64 -1.32 2.43
C ASP A 306 13.77 -1.14 0.89
N ASN A 307 13.65 0.09 0.40
CA ASN A 307 13.66 0.44 -1.02
C ASN A 307 14.99 1.04 -1.52
N PHE A 308 16.05 1.12 -0.71
CA PHE A 308 17.30 1.80 -1.10
C PHE A 308 17.94 1.25 -2.38
N GLU A 309 17.86 -0.05 -2.63
CA GLU A 309 18.39 -0.64 -3.87
C GLU A 309 17.59 -0.15 -5.09
N GLN A 310 16.26 -0.24 -5.04
CA GLN A 310 15.41 0.21 -6.14
C GLN A 310 15.53 1.72 -6.40
N LEU A 311 15.63 2.51 -5.32
CA LEU A 311 15.87 3.95 -5.39
C LEU A 311 17.24 4.26 -6.01
N TYR A 312 18.26 3.43 -5.79
CA TYR A 312 19.58 3.60 -6.41
C TYR A 312 19.51 3.28 -7.91
N GLU A 313 18.86 2.18 -8.28
CA GLU A 313 18.68 1.79 -9.68
C GLU A 313 17.92 2.85 -10.49
N TRP A 314 16.87 3.44 -9.91
CA TRP A 314 16.14 4.54 -10.53
C TRP A 314 16.98 5.82 -10.61
N ALA A 315 17.88 6.08 -9.67
CA ALA A 315 18.80 7.21 -9.77
C ALA A 315 19.77 7.02 -10.93
N VAL A 316 20.29 5.80 -11.11
CA VAL A 316 21.12 5.43 -12.28
C VAL A 316 20.34 5.61 -13.58
N GLU A 317 19.08 5.18 -13.63
CA GLU A 317 18.23 5.33 -14.81
C GLU A 317 17.95 6.81 -15.15
N LEU A 318 17.72 7.66 -14.15
CA LEU A 318 17.61 9.11 -14.37
C LEU A 318 18.87 9.70 -14.99
N ILE A 319 20.06 9.28 -14.56
CA ILE A 319 21.32 9.73 -15.16
C ILE A 319 21.40 9.29 -16.62
N LYS A 320 21.07 8.02 -16.93
CA LYS A 320 21.07 7.49 -18.30
C LYS A 320 20.12 8.23 -19.22
N ARG A 321 18.96 8.65 -18.70
CA ARG A 321 17.96 9.46 -19.42
C ARG A 321 18.33 10.95 -19.51
N GLY A 322 19.47 11.38 -18.94
CA GLY A 322 19.88 12.78 -18.93
C GLY A 322 19.07 13.67 -17.98
N HIS A 323 18.33 13.07 -17.05
CA HIS A 323 17.47 13.76 -16.07
C HIS A 323 18.12 13.93 -14.70
N ALA A 324 19.34 13.43 -14.48
CA ALA A 324 20.12 13.68 -13.28
C ALA A 324 21.61 13.79 -13.61
N TYR A 325 22.35 14.52 -12.78
CA TYR A 325 23.79 14.70 -12.92
C TYR A 325 24.45 14.83 -11.55
N VAL A 326 25.74 14.47 -11.50
CA VAL A 326 26.55 14.64 -10.29
C VAL A 326 27.07 16.08 -10.20
N CYS A 327 27.01 16.70 -9.02
CA CYS A 327 27.37 18.09 -8.78
C CYS A 327 28.37 18.21 -7.64
N HIS A 328 29.34 19.13 -7.79
CA HIS A 328 30.35 19.46 -6.77
C HIS A 328 30.11 20.83 -6.11
N GLN A 329 28.97 21.48 -6.39
CA GLN A 329 28.62 22.71 -5.69
C GLN A 329 28.39 22.42 -4.21
N LYS A 330 28.94 23.28 -3.35
CA LYS A 330 28.71 23.17 -1.92
C LYS A 330 27.33 23.71 -1.55
N VAL A 331 26.83 23.32 -0.38
CA VAL A 331 25.51 23.74 0.11
C VAL A 331 25.41 25.27 0.22
N GLU A 332 26.52 25.94 0.54
CA GLU A 332 26.60 27.40 0.65
C GLU A 332 26.41 28.09 -0.71
N GLU A 333 26.84 27.46 -1.80
CA GLU A 333 26.76 28.01 -3.17
C GLU A 333 25.37 27.80 -3.78
N ILE A 334 24.62 26.82 -3.27
CA ILE A 334 23.25 26.49 -3.70
C ILE A 334 22.22 27.28 -2.87
N LYS A 335 22.60 27.80 -1.69
CA LYS A 335 21.73 28.59 -0.82
C LYS A 335 21.61 30.03 -1.32
N GLY A 336 20.40 30.48 -1.62
CA GLY A 336 20.11 31.88 -1.98
C GLY A 336 18.82 32.03 -2.77
N HIS A 337 18.43 33.26 -3.07
CA HIS A 337 17.24 33.57 -3.86
C HIS A 337 17.45 33.33 -5.37
N ASN A 338 18.70 33.25 -5.83
CA ASN A 338 19.04 32.99 -7.23
C ASN A 338 20.46 32.35 -7.35
N PRO A 339 20.65 31.10 -6.90
CA PRO A 339 21.96 30.47 -6.95
C PRO A 339 22.42 30.31 -8.41
N PRO A 340 23.73 30.48 -8.69
CA PRO A 340 24.25 30.29 -10.04
C PRO A 340 24.02 28.84 -10.49
N PRO A 341 23.71 28.62 -11.79
CA PRO A 341 23.52 27.28 -12.32
C PRO A 341 24.78 26.43 -12.07
N SER A 342 24.58 25.16 -11.77
CA SER A 342 25.69 24.24 -11.54
C SER A 342 26.58 24.16 -12.79
N PRO A 343 27.90 24.41 -12.67
CA PRO A 343 28.85 24.21 -13.77
C PRO A 343 28.83 22.78 -14.34
N TRP A 344 28.38 21.82 -13.53
CA TRP A 344 28.35 20.39 -13.86
C TRP A 344 27.01 19.90 -14.42
N ARG A 345 26.05 20.80 -14.64
CA ARG A 345 24.68 20.47 -15.08
C ARG A 345 24.63 19.76 -16.44
N ASP A 346 25.55 20.10 -17.33
CA ASP A 346 25.61 19.61 -18.71
C ASP A 346 26.78 18.63 -18.93
N ARG A 347 27.33 18.06 -17.85
CA ARG A 347 28.37 17.04 -17.96
C ARG A 347 27.82 15.76 -18.63
N PRO A 348 28.65 14.99 -19.35
CA PRO A 348 28.22 13.74 -19.97
C PRO A 348 27.60 12.76 -18.97
N ALA A 349 26.61 11.98 -19.42
CA ALA A 349 25.94 10.99 -18.58
C ALA A 349 26.92 9.92 -18.05
N GLU A 350 27.87 9.47 -18.89
CA GLU A 350 28.91 8.50 -18.52
C GLU A 350 29.79 9.00 -17.37
N GLU A 351 30.14 10.28 -17.36
CA GLU A 351 30.90 10.91 -16.28
C GLU A 351 30.08 10.93 -14.98
N SER A 352 28.79 11.29 -15.06
CA SER A 352 27.90 11.25 -13.91
C SER A 352 27.71 9.83 -13.35
N LEU A 353 27.62 8.81 -14.20
CA LEU A 353 27.52 7.41 -13.77
C LEU A 353 28.79 6.96 -13.03
N LEU A 354 29.97 7.27 -13.58
CA LEU A 354 31.25 6.94 -12.95
C LEU A 354 31.39 7.62 -11.58
N LEU A 355 31.04 8.90 -11.50
CA LEU A 355 31.11 9.66 -10.25
C LEU A 355 30.09 9.17 -9.23
N PHE A 356 28.86 8.86 -9.64
CA PHE A 356 27.82 8.38 -8.73
C PHE A 356 28.15 7.00 -8.15
N GLU A 357 28.72 6.10 -8.97
CA GLU A 357 29.28 4.83 -8.49
C GLU A 357 30.48 5.07 -7.54
N GLY A 358 31.29 6.10 -7.81
CA GLY A 358 32.33 6.58 -6.89
C GLY A 358 31.78 7.07 -5.55
N MET A 359 30.63 7.76 -5.55
CA MET A 359 29.92 8.17 -4.34
C MET A 359 29.46 6.94 -3.53
N LYS A 360 28.85 5.94 -4.19
CA LYS A 360 28.44 4.67 -3.54
C LYS A 360 29.62 3.91 -2.93
N LYS A 361 30.81 4.01 -3.54
CA LYS A 361 32.06 3.39 -3.06
C LYS A 361 32.81 4.20 -2.00
N GLY A 362 32.25 5.32 -1.54
CA GLY A 362 32.88 6.14 -0.49
C GLY A 362 34.15 6.87 -0.91
N LYS A 363 34.27 7.26 -2.19
CA LYS A 363 35.47 7.96 -2.70
C LYS A 363 35.51 9.46 -2.39
N PHE A 364 34.45 10.03 -1.83
CA PHE A 364 34.27 11.47 -1.63
C PHE A 364 33.82 11.79 -0.20
N ALA A 365 34.20 12.93 0.35
CA ALA A 365 33.79 13.35 1.68
C ALA A 365 32.31 13.78 1.72
N GLU A 366 31.73 13.86 2.93
CA GLU A 366 30.38 14.40 3.09
C GLU A 366 30.28 15.84 2.57
N GLY A 367 29.25 16.11 1.76
CA GLY A 367 29.01 17.44 1.18
C GLY A 367 29.94 17.82 0.02
N GLU A 368 30.91 16.99 -0.35
CA GLU A 368 31.80 17.24 -1.50
C GLU A 368 31.08 17.02 -2.83
N VAL A 369 30.18 16.04 -2.87
CA VAL A 369 29.48 15.61 -4.09
C VAL A 369 28.02 15.29 -3.79
N THR A 370 27.12 15.68 -4.69
CA THR A 370 25.69 15.38 -4.62
C THR A 370 25.17 14.90 -5.97
N LEU A 371 24.12 14.07 -5.97
CA LEU A 371 23.34 13.82 -7.19
C LEU A 371 22.18 14.80 -7.23
N ARG A 372 21.98 15.49 -8.35
CA ARG A 372 20.89 16.47 -8.54
C ARG A 372 20.02 16.06 -9.70
N MET A 373 18.71 16.24 -9.55
CA MET A 373 17.75 16.10 -10.64
C MET A 373 17.85 17.33 -11.55
N LYS A 374 17.72 17.14 -12.86
CA LYS A 374 17.89 18.19 -13.87
C LYS A 374 16.53 18.81 -14.22
N LEU A 375 16.01 19.67 -13.34
CA LEU A 375 14.75 20.39 -13.54
C LEU A 375 14.75 21.75 -12.85
N VAL A 376 13.81 22.62 -13.25
CA VAL A 376 13.48 23.84 -12.52
C VAL A 376 12.11 23.63 -11.88
N MET A 377 12.03 23.80 -10.57
CA MET A 377 10.78 23.70 -9.81
C MET A 377 9.91 24.94 -10.04
N GLU A 378 8.61 24.86 -9.73
CA GLU A 378 7.66 25.98 -9.89
C GLU A 378 8.03 27.22 -9.07
N ASP A 379 8.67 27.04 -7.92
CA ASP A 379 9.18 28.13 -7.07
C ASP A 379 10.50 28.73 -7.56
N GLY A 380 10.98 28.31 -8.74
CA GLY A 380 12.25 28.73 -9.33
C GLY A 380 13.47 28.00 -8.79
N LYS A 381 13.31 27.09 -7.81
CA LYS A 381 14.43 26.31 -7.29
C LYS A 381 14.98 25.39 -8.37
N MET A 382 16.25 25.58 -8.71
CA MET A 382 16.92 24.77 -9.73
C MET A 382 17.54 23.51 -9.14
N ASP A 383 17.36 22.43 -9.90
CA ASP A 383 18.00 21.13 -9.76
C ASP A 383 18.02 20.60 -8.31
N PRO A 384 16.88 20.18 -7.74
CA PRO A 384 16.83 19.63 -6.39
C PRO A 384 17.74 18.41 -6.21
N VAL A 385 18.34 18.28 -5.02
CA VAL A 385 19.24 17.18 -4.66
C VAL A 385 18.44 15.88 -4.50
N ALA A 386 18.88 14.82 -5.19
CA ALA A 386 18.35 13.46 -5.05
C ALA A 386 19.16 12.63 -4.05
N TYR A 387 20.51 12.70 -4.08
CA TYR A 387 21.38 11.94 -3.15
C TYR A 387 22.45 12.80 -2.50
N ARG A 388 22.77 12.46 -1.26
CA ARG A 388 23.85 13.05 -0.44
C ARG A 388 24.73 11.95 0.16
N ILE A 389 25.99 12.28 0.43
CA ILE A 389 26.93 11.37 1.10
C ILE A 389 26.80 11.53 2.62
N LYS A 390 26.71 10.41 3.33
CA LYS A 390 26.79 10.33 4.80
C LYS A 390 27.50 9.05 5.20
N TYR A 391 28.43 9.14 6.13
CA TYR A 391 29.20 8.00 6.65
C TYR A 391 28.71 7.49 8.00
N THR A 392 27.73 8.17 8.61
CA THR A 392 27.04 7.63 9.78
C THR A 392 26.39 6.28 9.41
N PRO A 393 26.65 5.20 10.17
CA PRO A 393 26.00 3.91 9.95
C PRO A 393 24.47 4.03 10.04
N HIS A 394 23.76 3.35 9.15
CA HIS A 394 22.30 3.30 9.18
C HIS A 394 21.83 2.24 10.18
N HIS A 395 20.84 2.56 11.00
CA HIS A 395 20.33 1.65 12.05
C HIS A 395 19.89 0.26 11.50
N ARG A 396 19.18 0.22 10.35
CA ARG A 396 18.80 -1.04 9.67
C ARG A 396 19.84 -1.62 8.69
N THR A 397 20.39 -0.79 7.80
CA THR A 397 21.25 -1.27 6.69
C THR A 397 22.74 -1.23 7.02
N GLY A 398 23.12 -0.84 8.23
CA GLY A 398 24.50 -0.76 8.71
C GLY A 398 25.35 0.14 7.81
N ASP A 399 26.51 -0.39 7.43
CA ASP A 399 27.49 0.30 6.57
C ASP A 399 27.35 -0.11 5.09
N LYS A 400 26.24 -0.74 4.69
CA LYS A 400 26.00 -1.12 3.29
C LYS A 400 25.98 0.10 2.36
N TRP A 401 25.51 1.24 2.87
CA TRP A 401 25.34 2.48 2.11
C TRP A 401 26.10 3.64 2.77
N CYS A 402 26.78 4.44 1.95
CA CYS A 402 27.32 5.75 2.34
C CYS A 402 26.71 6.91 1.52
N ILE A 403 25.73 6.60 0.68
CA ILE A 403 24.91 7.55 -0.07
C ILE A 403 23.45 7.33 0.28
N TYR A 404 22.73 8.42 0.49
CA TYR A 404 21.35 8.36 0.94
C TYR A 404 20.46 9.29 0.11
N PRO A 405 19.28 8.80 -0.32
CA PRO A 405 18.34 9.62 -1.06
C PRO A 405 17.72 10.70 -0.16
N THR A 406 17.27 11.80 -0.76
CA THR A 406 16.56 12.88 -0.06
C THR A 406 15.09 12.55 0.13
N TYR A 407 14.44 13.26 1.05
CA TYR A 407 13.01 13.13 1.35
C TYR A 407 12.14 13.22 0.09
N ASP A 408 12.34 14.26 -0.72
CA ASP A 408 11.53 14.52 -1.92
C ASP A 408 11.66 13.40 -2.96
N TYR A 409 12.89 12.89 -3.15
CA TYR A 409 13.15 11.77 -4.06
C TYR A 409 12.54 10.46 -3.54
N THR A 410 12.77 10.17 -2.26
CA THR A 410 12.41 8.91 -1.64
C THR A 410 10.91 8.73 -1.56
N HIS A 411 10.18 9.68 -0.97
CA HIS A 411 8.76 9.47 -0.71
C HIS A 411 7.93 9.47 -1.99
N CYS A 412 8.33 10.23 -3.00
CA CYS A 412 7.69 10.18 -4.31
C CYS A 412 7.79 8.77 -4.92
N LEU A 413 9.00 8.21 -4.96
CA LEU A 413 9.24 6.91 -5.57
C LEU A 413 8.76 5.74 -4.70
N CYS A 414 8.85 5.84 -3.37
CA CYS A 414 8.25 4.85 -2.49
C CYS A 414 6.72 4.82 -2.61
N ASP A 415 6.06 5.95 -2.86
CA ASP A 415 4.63 5.97 -3.12
C ASP A 415 4.27 5.25 -4.41
N SER A 416 5.14 5.35 -5.43
CA SER A 416 5.02 4.56 -6.66
C SER A 416 5.16 3.06 -6.38
N ILE A 417 6.21 2.65 -5.65
CA ILE A 417 6.49 1.25 -5.27
C ILE A 417 5.31 0.64 -4.49
N GLU A 418 4.78 1.35 -3.51
CA GLU A 418 3.69 0.86 -2.66
C GLU A 418 2.30 1.00 -3.32
N HIS A 419 2.25 1.50 -4.56
CA HIS A 419 1.02 1.77 -5.32
C HIS A 419 0.03 2.63 -4.52
N ILE A 420 0.53 3.71 -3.92
CA ILE A 420 -0.29 4.66 -3.16
C ILE A 420 -1.23 5.37 -4.12
N THR A 421 -2.53 5.37 -3.84
CA THR A 421 -3.52 6.10 -4.65
C THR A 421 -3.64 7.55 -4.19
N HIS A 422 -3.64 7.76 -2.88
CA HIS A 422 -3.83 9.09 -2.28
C HIS A 422 -2.62 9.43 -1.40
N SER A 423 -1.69 10.19 -1.96
CA SER A 423 -0.51 10.69 -1.25
C SER A 423 -0.85 11.99 -0.52
N LEU A 424 -1.34 11.88 0.71
CA LEU A 424 -1.82 13.03 1.49
C LEU A 424 -0.67 13.66 2.28
N CYS A 425 -0.36 14.93 2.02
CA CYS A 425 0.71 15.67 2.68
C CYS A 425 0.25 17.06 3.13
N THR A 426 1.08 17.78 3.89
CA THR A 426 0.74 19.13 4.33
C THR A 426 1.08 20.18 3.25
N LYS A 427 0.41 21.33 3.26
CA LYS A 427 0.54 22.40 2.25
C LYS A 427 1.96 22.93 2.05
N GLU A 428 2.86 22.77 3.01
CA GLU A 428 4.27 23.14 2.88
C GLU A 428 4.98 22.42 1.71
N PHE A 429 4.39 21.33 1.21
CA PHE A 429 4.90 20.57 0.07
C PHE A 429 4.21 20.89 -1.27
N GLN A 430 3.25 21.83 -1.31
CA GLN A 430 2.47 22.14 -2.52
C GLN A 430 3.36 22.53 -3.72
N ALA A 431 4.37 23.39 -3.49
CA ALA A 431 5.31 23.81 -4.54
C ALA A 431 6.17 22.66 -5.07
N ARG A 432 6.17 21.50 -4.39
CA ARG A 432 6.91 20.30 -4.79
C ARG A 432 6.06 19.31 -5.59
N ARG A 433 4.75 19.54 -5.74
CA ARG A 433 3.85 18.64 -6.48
C ARG A 433 4.26 18.48 -7.94
N SER A 434 4.68 19.57 -8.59
CA SER A 434 5.24 19.52 -9.94
C SER A 434 6.49 18.64 -10.02
N SER A 435 7.41 18.76 -9.06
CA SER A 435 8.60 17.90 -8.99
C SER A 435 8.26 16.45 -8.67
N TYR A 436 7.18 16.20 -7.92
CA TYR A 436 6.67 14.86 -7.62
C TYR A 436 6.19 14.17 -8.90
N PHE A 437 5.32 14.82 -9.67
CA PHE A 437 4.85 14.26 -10.95
C PHE A 437 5.99 14.13 -11.96
N TRP A 438 6.88 15.12 -12.04
CA TRP A 438 8.04 15.08 -12.92
C TRP A 438 8.89 13.82 -12.67
N LEU A 439 9.14 13.47 -11.41
CA LEU A 439 10.01 12.36 -11.05
C LEU A 439 9.45 11.01 -11.50
N CYS A 440 8.16 10.74 -11.22
CA CYS A 440 7.51 9.51 -11.68
C CYS A 440 7.49 9.42 -13.22
N ASN A 441 7.16 10.54 -13.88
CA ASN A 441 7.07 10.58 -15.34
C ASN A 441 8.44 10.45 -16.03
N ALA A 442 9.50 11.03 -15.46
CA ALA A 442 10.86 10.91 -15.99
C ALA A 442 11.35 9.45 -16.00
N LEU A 443 10.84 8.62 -15.09
CA LEU A 443 11.16 7.20 -14.96
C LEU A 443 10.15 6.26 -15.65
N ASP A 444 9.03 6.80 -16.15
CA ASP A 444 7.89 6.02 -16.63
C ASP A 444 7.35 5.00 -15.61
N VAL A 445 7.28 5.40 -14.35
CA VAL A 445 6.69 4.56 -13.27
C VAL A 445 5.29 5.03 -12.92
N TYR A 446 4.52 4.19 -12.21
CA TYR A 446 3.20 4.59 -11.72
C TYR A 446 3.28 5.90 -10.94
N CYS A 447 2.39 6.84 -11.22
CA CYS A 447 2.40 8.17 -10.62
C CYS A 447 1.21 8.33 -9.65
N PRO A 448 1.46 8.31 -8.33
CA PRO A 448 0.43 8.59 -7.33
C PRO A 448 -0.09 10.03 -7.44
N VAL A 449 -1.32 10.27 -6.97
CA VAL A 449 -1.83 11.64 -6.83
C VAL A 449 -1.47 12.20 -5.46
N GLN A 450 -0.75 13.33 -5.46
CA GLN A 450 -0.48 14.10 -4.25
C GLN A 450 -1.60 15.09 -3.97
N TRP A 451 -2.07 15.10 -2.72
CA TRP A 451 -3.06 16.05 -2.21
C TRP A 451 -2.54 16.73 -0.96
N GLU A 452 -2.70 18.05 -0.91
CA GLU A 452 -2.27 18.86 0.22
C GLU A 452 -3.42 19.24 1.15
N TYR A 453 -3.18 19.16 2.46
CA TYR A 453 -4.07 19.71 3.47
C TYR A 453 -3.35 20.73 4.37
N GLY A 454 -4.13 21.64 4.94
CA GLY A 454 -3.63 22.67 5.83
C GLY A 454 -3.10 22.07 7.13
N ARG A 455 -1.87 22.47 7.50
CA ARG A 455 -1.28 22.12 8.78
C ARG A 455 -2.14 22.64 9.94
N LEU A 456 -2.24 21.83 10.98
CA LEU A 456 -2.85 22.22 12.25
C LEU A 456 -1.77 22.73 13.19
N ASN A 457 -1.91 23.99 13.62
CA ASN A 457 -1.10 24.59 14.68
C ASN A 457 -2.01 25.00 15.85
N LEU A 458 -1.48 24.93 17.07
CA LEU A 458 -2.18 25.40 18.28
C LEU A 458 -1.44 26.57 18.91
N HIS A 459 -2.16 27.62 19.30
CA HIS A 459 -1.61 28.72 20.11
C HIS A 459 -1.11 28.19 21.45
N TYR A 460 -0.11 28.88 22.03
CA TYR A 460 0.51 28.51 23.30
C TYR A 460 1.19 27.14 23.32
N THR A 461 1.50 26.57 22.15
CA THR A 461 2.18 25.28 22.05
C THR A 461 3.53 25.37 21.36
N VAL A 462 4.44 24.48 21.76
CA VAL A 462 5.75 24.28 21.13
C VAL A 462 5.85 22.82 20.73
N VAL A 463 5.92 22.57 19.42
CA VAL A 463 5.86 21.21 18.85
C VAL A 463 7.14 20.77 18.15
N SER A 464 8.16 21.63 18.07
CA SER A 464 9.45 21.28 17.47
C SER A 464 10.26 20.39 18.42
N LYS A 465 10.73 19.23 17.94
CA LYS A 465 11.61 18.30 18.69
C LYS A 465 12.77 19.03 19.38
N ARG A 466 13.51 19.87 18.63
CA ARG A 466 14.63 20.65 19.17
C ARG A 466 14.24 21.55 20.35
N LYS A 467 13.06 22.19 20.26
CA LYS A 467 12.57 23.06 21.33
C LYS A 467 12.05 22.27 22.53
N ILE A 468 11.37 21.14 22.30
CA ILE A 468 10.90 20.25 23.38
C ILE A 468 12.08 19.69 24.17
N ILE A 469 13.11 19.17 23.48
CA ILE A 469 14.32 18.66 24.12
C ILE A 469 14.96 19.75 24.99
N LYS A 470 15.08 20.98 24.46
CA LYS A 470 15.59 22.11 25.24
C LYS A 470 14.77 22.39 26.50
N LEU A 471 13.44 22.28 26.46
CA LEU A 471 12.58 22.47 27.63
C LEU A 471 12.81 21.39 28.70
N VAL A 472 13.05 20.15 28.28
CA VAL A 472 13.39 19.03 29.17
C VAL A 472 14.77 19.26 29.79
N GLU A 473 15.77 19.60 28.99
CA GLU A 473 17.15 19.87 29.45
C GLU A 473 17.21 21.03 30.45
N THR A 474 16.42 22.09 30.24
CA THR A 474 16.34 23.22 31.18
C THR A 474 15.50 22.93 32.42
N GLY A 475 14.91 21.74 32.54
CA GLY A 475 14.04 21.35 33.66
C GLY A 475 12.70 22.08 33.71
N ALA A 476 12.31 22.80 32.65
CA ALA A 476 11.02 23.50 32.58
C ALA A 476 9.85 22.50 32.52
N VAL A 477 10.08 21.37 31.87
CA VAL A 477 9.20 20.19 31.83
C VAL A 477 9.94 18.95 32.30
N ARG A 478 9.20 17.98 32.87
CA ARG A 478 9.81 16.77 33.46
C ARG A 478 10.43 15.86 32.39
N ASP A 479 9.69 15.67 31.30
CA ASP A 479 10.11 14.86 30.15
C ASP A 479 9.25 15.25 28.91
N TRP A 480 9.47 14.60 27.76
CA TRP A 480 8.74 14.85 26.51
C TRP A 480 7.27 14.40 26.54
N ASP A 481 6.86 13.67 27.57
CA ASP A 481 5.48 13.28 27.87
C ASP A 481 4.85 14.12 29.01
N ASP A 482 5.49 15.20 29.45
CA ASP A 482 4.95 16.09 30.47
C ASP A 482 3.57 16.63 30.04
N PRO A 483 2.50 16.50 30.85
CA PRO A 483 1.13 16.91 30.51
C PRO A 483 0.95 18.37 30.06
N ARG A 484 1.93 19.24 30.28
CA ARG A 484 1.94 20.63 29.80
C ARG A 484 2.31 20.74 28.32
N LEU A 485 2.94 19.73 27.74
CA LEU A 485 3.26 19.64 26.33
C LEU A 485 2.06 19.15 25.52
N PHE A 486 2.09 19.41 24.21
CA PHE A 486 1.09 18.98 23.24
C PHE A 486 1.64 17.88 22.31
N THR A 487 2.57 17.07 22.83
CA THR A 487 2.95 15.79 22.22
C THR A 487 1.79 14.81 22.40
N LEU A 488 1.62 13.83 21.51
CA LEU A 488 0.53 12.86 21.65
C LEU A 488 0.65 12.05 22.93
N THR A 489 1.88 11.65 23.28
CA THR A 489 2.16 10.94 24.53
C THR A 489 1.86 11.79 25.76
N ALA A 490 2.15 13.11 25.73
CA ALA A 490 1.77 14.01 26.81
C ALA A 490 0.25 14.17 26.94
N LEU A 491 -0.48 14.28 25.83
CA LEU A 491 -1.94 14.37 25.86
C LEU A 491 -2.57 13.08 26.38
N ARG A 492 -2.04 11.91 25.98
CA ARG A 492 -2.43 10.62 26.55
C ARG A 492 -2.15 10.57 28.06
N ARG A 493 -0.96 10.96 28.50
CA ARG A 493 -0.59 10.99 29.93
C ARG A 493 -1.40 12.00 30.74
N ARG A 494 -1.82 13.10 30.12
CA ARG A 494 -2.73 14.11 30.70
C ARG A 494 -4.15 13.56 30.93
N GLY A 495 -4.51 12.45 30.28
CA GLY A 495 -5.81 11.79 30.44
C GLY A 495 -6.82 12.12 29.35
N PHE A 496 -6.40 12.69 28.21
CA PHE A 496 -7.29 12.82 27.07
C PHE A 496 -7.61 11.42 26.52
N PRO A 497 -8.88 11.10 26.24
CA PRO A 497 -9.23 9.87 25.54
C PRO A 497 -8.93 10.01 24.03
N PRO A 498 -8.62 8.93 23.31
CA PRO A 498 -8.31 9.00 21.88
C PRO A 498 -9.48 9.52 21.05
N GLU A 499 -10.72 9.20 21.44
CA GLU A 499 -11.95 9.68 20.80
C GLU A 499 -12.04 11.21 20.82
N ALA A 500 -11.59 11.85 21.90
CA ALA A 500 -11.56 13.30 22.01
C ALA A 500 -10.63 13.94 20.98
N ILE A 501 -9.45 13.32 20.76
CA ILE A 501 -8.48 13.80 19.78
C ILE A 501 -8.99 13.57 18.35
N ASN A 502 -9.61 12.42 18.07
CA ASN A 502 -10.19 12.13 16.77
C ASN A 502 -11.37 13.06 16.45
N ASN A 503 -12.26 13.29 17.42
CA ASN A 503 -13.37 14.23 17.29
C ASN A 503 -12.89 15.67 17.12
N PHE A 504 -11.79 16.05 17.78
CA PHE A 504 -11.15 17.33 17.54
C PHE A 504 -10.69 17.45 16.08
N CYS A 505 -9.97 16.45 15.55
CA CYS A 505 -9.55 16.45 14.16
C CYS A 505 -10.73 16.50 13.18
N ALA A 506 -11.84 15.82 13.48
CA ALA A 506 -13.08 15.87 12.69
C ALA A 506 -13.69 17.29 12.67
N ARG A 507 -13.71 17.96 13.82
CA ARG A 507 -14.23 19.33 13.94
C ARG A 507 -13.37 20.36 13.22
N VAL A 508 -12.05 20.20 13.25
CA VAL A 508 -11.14 21.05 12.47
C VAL A 508 -11.38 20.86 10.97
N GLY A 509 -11.69 19.62 10.56
CA GLY A 509 -11.96 19.27 9.19
C GLY A 509 -10.74 19.32 8.27
N VAL A 510 -11.01 19.07 7.00
CA VAL A 510 -10.00 18.98 5.94
C VAL A 510 -10.14 20.23 5.07
N THR A 511 -9.36 21.25 5.40
CA THR A 511 -9.24 22.47 4.59
C THR A 511 -7.80 22.60 4.09
N VAL A 512 -7.62 23.26 2.95
CA VAL A 512 -6.30 23.57 2.39
C VAL A 512 -5.64 24.71 3.18
N ALA A 513 -6.40 25.54 3.89
CA ALA A 513 -5.89 26.65 4.68
C ALA A 513 -5.17 26.17 5.95
N GLN A 514 -4.01 26.75 6.25
CA GLN A 514 -3.38 26.57 7.55
C GLN A 514 -4.33 27.10 8.62
N THR A 515 -4.55 26.30 9.66
CA THR A 515 -5.46 26.65 10.74
C THR A 515 -4.66 26.72 12.03
N THR A 516 -4.65 27.89 12.66
CA THR A 516 -4.15 28.06 14.01
C THR A 516 -5.34 28.16 14.94
N MET A 517 -5.39 27.33 15.99
CA MET A 517 -6.50 27.30 16.93
C MET A 517 -6.01 27.50 18.35
N GLU A 518 -6.87 28.04 19.21
CA GLU A 518 -6.61 28.02 20.64
C GLU A 518 -6.77 26.60 21.20
N PRO A 519 -5.97 26.20 22.20
CA PRO A 519 -6.15 24.94 22.88
C PRO A 519 -7.58 24.85 23.44
N PRO A 520 -8.33 23.78 23.14
CA PRO A 520 -9.68 23.63 23.68
C PRO A 520 -9.61 23.62 25.22
N PRO A 521 -10.52 24.29 25.94
CA PRO A 521 -10.60 24.14 27.39
C PRO A 521 -10.79 22.66 27.72
N ALA A 522 -10.09 22.16 28.75
CA ALA A 522 -9.94 20.72 29.01
C ALA A 522 -11.27 19.94 29.07
N GLY A 523 -12.38 20.58 29.46
CA GLY A 523 -13.72 19.99 29.50
C GLY A 523 -14.50 19.97 28.18
N SER A 524 -14.03 20.63 27.12
CA SER A 524 -14.75 20.74 25.84
C SER A 524 -14.47 19.61 24.85
N LEU A 525 -13.51 18.74 25.17
CA LEU A 525 -13.06 17.63 24.33
C LEU A 525 -13.58 16.27 24.80
N CYS A 526 -14.06 16.16 26.04
CA CYS A 526 -14.69 14.95 26.57
C CYS A 526 -16.21 15.04 26.40
N PRO A 527 -16.84 14.15 25.63
CA PRO A 527 -18.27 13.91 25.78
C PRO A 527 -18.46 13.23 27.15
N GLU A 528 -19.24 13.86 28.02
CA GLU A 528 -19.60 13.39 29.37
C GLU A 528 -18.55 13.52 30.48
N SER A 529 -18.42 14.74 31.00
CA SER A 529 -18.12 14.92 32.43
C SER A 529 -19.13 15.88 33.07
N LYS A 530 -20.41 15.49 33.07
CA LYS A 530 -21.35 16.01 34.08
C LYS A 530 -20.95 15.37 35.41
N GLY A 531 -20.11 16.04 36.21
CA GLY A 531 -19.91 15.59 37.59
C GLY A 531 -18.60 15.93 38.31
N PHE A 532 -17.61 16.57 37.69
CA PHE A 532 -16.44 17.03 38.44
C PHE A 532 -16.48 18.55 38.62
N HIS A 533 -16.73 18.97 39.86
CA HIS A 533 -16.64 20.36 40.28
C HIS A 533 -15.26 20.93 39.90
N THR A 534 -15.25 21.84 38.93
CA THR A 534 -14.14 22.74 38.67
C THR A 534 -14.02 23.72 39.83
N VAL A 535 -12.93 23.64 40.59
CA VAL A 535 -12.51 24.75 41.46
C VAL A 535 -12.05 25.88 40.53
N PRO A 536 -12.61 27.11 40.62
CA PRO A 536 -12.27 28.18 39.69
C PRO A 536 -10.85 28.68 39.97
N PHE A 537 -10.05 28.78 38.91
CA PHE A 537 -8.80 29.55 38.93
C PHE A 537 -9.16 31.03 39.07
N SER A 538 -8.88 31.61 40.24
CA SER A 538 -8.94 33.04 40.48
C SER A 538 -7.84 33.74 39.68
N SER A 539 -8.24 34.62 38.77
CA SER A 539 -7.39 35.56 38.05
C SER A 539 -7.17 36.82 38.88
N THR A 540 -6.18 36.80 39.76
CA THR A 540 -5.56 37.97 40.41
C THR A 540 -4.28 37.41 41.02
N VAL A 541 -3.05 37.80 40.67
CA VAL A 541 -2.30 39.04 40.94
C VAL A 541 -1.00 38.86 40.10
N TYR A 542 -0.57 39.77 39.21
CA TYR A 542 0.32 40.88 39.53
C TYR A 542 0.53 41.71 38.26
N SER A 543 0.11 42.98 38.29
CA SER A 543 0.76 44.05 37.54
C SER A 543 1.49 44.95 38.54
N SER A 544 2.57 45.58 38.05
CA SER A 544 3.36 46.66 38.68
C SER A 544 4.33 46.29 39.81
N THR A 545 5.64 46.39 39.51
CA THR A 545 6.68 47.27 40.15
C THR A 545 8.07 46.86 39.63
N THR A 546 8.66 47.64 38.71
CA THR A 546 9.76 48.63 38.91
C THR A 546 11.16 48.05 39.17
N SER A 547 12.09 48.38 38.25
CA SER A 547 13.41 49.04 38.44
C SER A 547 14.38 48.55 39.53
N GLU A 548 15.68 48.54 39.15
CA GLU A 548 16.90 48.31 39.97
C GLU A 548 17.12 46.83 40.37
N MET A 549 18.25 46.16 40.14
CA MET A 549 19.66 46.52 39.94
C MET A 549 20.32 45.68 38.83
#